data_AF-A0A6B2IJF4-F1
#
_entry.id   AF-A0A6B2IJF4-F1
#
_cell.length_a   1.000
_cell.length_b   1.000
_cell.length_c   1.000
_cell.angle_alpha   90.00
_cell.angle_beta   90.00
_cell.angle_gamma   90.00
#
_symmetry.space_group_name_H-M   'P 1'
#
loop_
_entity.id
_entity.type
_entity.pdbx_description
1 polymer ?
#
loop_
_entity_poly.entity_id
_entity_poly.type
_entity_poly.pdbx_seq_one_letter_code
_entity_poly.pdbx_strand_id
1 'polypeptide(L)'
;IKDGATILIGGFGTAGQPAELIDGLIELGVKDLTIVSNNAGNGDYGLAKLLKAGSIKKVICSFPRQSDSYVFDELYRAGKVELELVP
;
A
#
# COMPACT_ATOMS: atom_id res chain seq x y z
N ILE A 1 15.11 3.26 6.00
CA ILE A 1 14.48 3.00 4.67
C ILE A 1 14.66 4.27 3.85
N LYS A 2 14.84 4.17 2.52
CA LYS A 2 15.09 5.32 1.63
C LYS A 2 13.96 5.46 0.62
N ASP A 3 13.83 6.63 0.01
CA ASP A 3 12.92 6.85 -1.12
C ASP A 3 13.21 5.87 -2.25
N GLY A 4 12.16 5.44 -2.96
CA GLY A 4 12.26 4.46 -4.03
C GLY A 4 12.47 3.02 -3.58
N ALA A 5 12.49 2.74 -2.27
CA ALA A 5 12.67 1.38 -1.77
C ALA A 5 11.49 0.46 -2.16
N THR A 6 11.80 -0.82 -2.38
CA THR A 6 10.80 -1.88 -2.48
C THR A 6 10.60 -2.54 -1.12
N ILE A 7 9.36 -2.57 -0.63
CA ILE A 7 9.00 -3.08 0.69
C ILE A 7 8.00 -4.22 0.53
N LEU A 8 8.30 -5.37 1.13
CA LEU A 8 7.41 -6.53 1.18
C LEU A 8 6.60 -6.45 2.48
N ILE A 9 5.27 -6.50 2.36
CA ILE A 9 4.36 -6.42 3.49
C ILE A 9 3.54 -7.71 3.56
N GLY A 10 3.73 -8.46 4.64
CA GLY A 10 2.93 -9.64 4.95
C GLY A 10 1.50 -9.30 5.35
N GLY A 11 0.64 -10.32 5.34
CA GLY A 11 -0.77 -10.24 5.72
C GLY A 11 -1.72 -10.65 4.60
N PHE A 12 -2.97 -10.93 4.99
CA PHE A 12 -4.07 -11.23 4.07
C PHE A 12 -5.31 -10.41 4.46
N GLY A 13 -5.70 -9.50 3.58
CA GLY A 13 -6.59 -8.40 3.97
C GLY A 13 -5.90 -7.61 5.07
N THR A 14 -6.54 -7.66 6.23
CA THR A 14 -6.22 -6.88 7.43
C THR A 14 -5.53 -7.74 8.48
N ALA A 15 -5.61 -9.07 8.33
CA ALA A 15 -5.03 -10.04 9.22
C ALA A 15 -3.52 -10.19 8.95
N GLY A 16 -2.71 -10.15 10.01
CA GLY A 16 -1.26 -10.36 9.92
C GLY A 16 -0.47 -9.19 9.29
N GLN A 17 -1.12 -8.05 9.08
CA GLN A 17 -0.45 -6.86 8.59
C GLN A 17 0.36 -6.18 9.71
N PRO A 18 1.62 -5.75 9.46
CA PRO A 18 2.46 -5.11 10.48
C PRO A 18 2.10 -3.63 10.67
N ALA A 19 0.94 -3.35 11.25
CA ALA A 19 0.36 -1.99 11.35
C ALA A 19 1.35 -0.96 11.94
N GLU A 20 2.02 -1.29 13.05
CA GLU A 20 2.90 -0.32 13.72
C GLU A 20 4.20 -0.04 12.95
N LEU A 21 4.70 -1.02 12.19
CA LEU A 21 5.83 -0.78 11.28
C LEU A 21 5.42 0.10 10.09
N ILE A 22 4.17 -0.02 9.63
CA ILE A 22 3.63 0.85 8.59
C ILE A 22 3.48 2.28 9.12
N ASP A 23 3.02 2.46 10.35
CA ASP A 23 2.95 3.78 10.98
C ASP A 23 4.35 4.41 11.13
N GLY A 24 5.34 3.64 11.60
CA GLY A 24 6.73 4.10 11.60
C GLY A 24 7.27 4.45 10.21
N LEU A 25 6.85 3.73 9.16
CA LEU A 25 7.23 4.04 7.78
C LEU A 25 6.62 5.37 7.30
N ILE A 26 5.38 5.67 7.70
CA ILE A 26 4.73 6.96 7.42
C ILE A 26 5.50 8.09 8.14
N GLU A 27 5.87 7.90 9.40
CA GLU A 27 6.64 8.89 10.19
C GLU A 27 8.01 9.20 9.59
N LEU A 28 8.66 8.21 8.97
CA LEU A 28 9.91 8.43 8.25
C LEU A 28 9.76 9.34 7.02
N GLY A 29 8.53 9.56 6.54
CA GLY A 29 8.25 10.49 5.44
C GLY A 29 8.76 10.06 4.07
N VAL A 30 9.23 8.82 3.93
CA VAL A 30 9.80 8.28 2.69
C VAL A 30 8.76 8.24 1.56
N LYS A 31 9.22 8.41 0.33
CA LYS A 31 8.41 8.55 -0.88
C LYS A 31 8.80 7.55 -1.98
N ASP A 32 7.97 7.51 -3.00
CA ASP A 32 8.14 6.70 -4.21
C ASP A 32 8.31 5.19 -3.97
N LEU A 33 7.71 4.67 -2.91
CA LEU A 33 7.86 3.26 -2.54
C LEU A 33 7.17 2.34 -3.55
N THR A 34 7.78 1.17 -3.76
CA THR A 34 7.12 0.02 -4.37
C THR A 34 6.70 -0.94 -3.27
N ILE A 35 5.41 -1.24 -3.17
CA ILE A 35 4.89 -2.17 -2.17
C ILE A 35 4.56 -3.49 -2.83
N VAL A 36 5.04 -4.58 -2.24
CA VAL A 36 4.64 -5.94 -2.60
C VAL A 36 3.81 -6.52 -1.46
N SER A 37 2.55 -6.82 -1.73
CA SER A 37 1.62 -7.41 -0.74
C SER A 37 0.52 -8.20 -1.42
N ASN A 38 -0.23 -9.01 -0.70
CA ASN A 38 -1.35 -9.76 -1.28
C ASN A 38 -2.47 -8.83 -1.81
N ASN A 39 -2.72 -7.71 -1.15
CA ASN A 39 -3.73 -6.71 -1.54
C ASN A 39 -3.18 -5.28 -1.45
N ALA A 40 -4.00 -4.30 -1.81
CA ALA A 40 -3.67 -2.88 -1.75
C ALA A 40 -4.27 -2.15 -0.52
N GLY A 41 -4.63 -2.88 0.53
CA GLY A 41 -5.20 -2.33 1.76
C GLY A 41 -6.73 -2.16 1.75
N ASN A 42 -7.24 -1.90 2.95
CA ASN A 42 -8.67 -1.85 3.28
C ASN A 42 -8.93 -0.67 4.22
N GLY A 43 -10.05 0.02 4.04
CA GLY A 43 -10.45 1.11 4.92
C GLY A 43 -9.45 2.27 4.94
N ASP A 44 -9.10 2.72 6.14
CA ASP A 44 -8.20 3.87 6.38
C ASP A 44 -6.98 3.52 7.27
N TYR A 45 -6.61 2.24 7.38
CA TYR A 45 -5.52 1.78 8.26
C TYR A 45 -4.46 0.97 7.50
N GLY A 46 -3.32 0.73 8.17
CA GLY A 46 -2.21 -0.04 7.60
C GLY A 46 -1.81 0.45 6.20
N LEU A 47 -1.81 -0.45 5.22
CA LEU A 47 -1.42 -0.14 3.85
C LEU A 47 -2.32 0.93 3.20
N ALA A 48 -3.61 0.97 3.52
CA ALA A 48 -4.49 2.02 3.03
C ALA A 48 -4.08 3.40 3.60
N LYS A 49 -3.65 3.46 4.86
CA LYS A 49 -3.10 4.67 5.48
C LYS A 49 -1.80 5.12 4.80
N LEU A 50 -0.91 4.18 4.46
CA LEU A 50 0.33 4.47 3.74
C LEU A 50 0.08 4.96 2.31
N LEU A 51 -0.89 4.38 1.61
CA LEU A 51 -1.38 4.87 0.31
C LEU A 51 -1.90 6.30 0.44
N LYS A 52 -2.76 6.56 1.42
CA LYS A 52 -3.35 7.88 1.69
C LYS A 52 -2.29 8.93 2.02
N ALA A 53 -1.19 8.54 2.66
CA ALA A 53 -0.03 9.39 2.93
C ALA A 53 0.78 9.78 1.67
N GLY A 54 0.43 9.22 0.50
CA GLY A 54 1.08 9.51 -0.77
C GLY A 54 2.53 9.06 -0.83
N SER A 55 2.88 8.01 -0.09
CA SER A 55 4.25 7.48 -0.04
C SER A 55 4.51 6.36 -1.04
N ILE A 56 3.47 5.83 -1.68
CA ILE A 56 3.56 4.69 -2.59
C ILE A 56 3.42 5.16 -4.02
N LYS A 57 4.39 4.78 -4.85
CA LYS A 57 4.34 4.96 -6.30
C LYS A 57 3.71 3.76 -7.00
N LYS A 58 4.02 2.55 -6.54
CA LYS A 58 3.59 1.30 -7.20
C LYS A 58 3.18 0.24 -6.20
N VAL A 59 2.12 -0.50 -6.52
CA VAL A 59 1.69 -1.71 -5.80
C VAL A 59 1.83 -2.91 -6.71
N ILE A 60 2.46 -3.98 -6.21
CA ILE A 60 2.52 -5.30 -6.82
C ILE A 60 1.72 -6.24 -5.93
N CYS A 61 0.62 -6.80 -6.44
CA CYS A 61 -0.26 -7.64 -5.64
C CYS A 61 -1.10 -8.60 -6.49
N SER A 62 -1.71 -9.59 -5.83
CA SER A 62 -2.60 -10.57 -6.47
C SER A 62 -4.08 -10.21 -6.38
N PHE A 63 -4.48 -9.48 -5.34
CA PHE A 63 -5.87 -9.10 -5.10
C PHE A 63 -5.99 -7.62 -4.67
N PRO A 64 -5.82 -6.66 -5.61
CA PRO A 64 -5.74 -5.23 -5.27
C PRO A 64 -7.04 -4.63 -4.73
N ARG A 65 -8.20 -5.17 -5.10
CA ARG A 65 -9.50 -4.54 -4.85
C ARG A 65 -10.41 -5.43 -4.01
N GLN A 66 -10.90 -4.89 -2.91
CA GLN A 66 -11.98 -5.45 -2.10
C GLN A 66 -13.12 -4.40 -1.97
N SER A 67 -14.20 -4.73 -1.24
CA SER A 67 -15.36 -3.84 -1.09
C SER A 67 -15.03 -2.49 -0.44
N ASP A 68 -13.94 -2.39 0.31
CA ASP A 68 -13.51 -1.24 1.10
C ASP A 68 -12.11 -0.73 0.74
N SER A 69 -11.60 -1.05 -0.46
CA SER A 69 -10.31 -0.55 -0.97
C SER A 69 -10.43 0.86 -1.59
N TYR A 70 -11.24 1.74 -1.02
CA TYR A 70 -11.60 3.04 -1.64
C TYR A 70 -10.41 3.98 -1.81
N VAL A 71 -9.43 3.97 -0.89
CA VAL A 71 -8.20 4.78 -1.02
C VAL A 71 -7.39 4.35 -2.24
N PHE A 72 -7.20 3.04 -2.42
CA PHE A 72 -6.51 2.51 -3.59
C PHE A 72 -7.27 2.85 -4.88
N ASP A 73 -8.58 2.60 -4.90
CA ASP A 73 -9.43 2.86 -6.06
C ASP A 73 -9.35 4.32 -6.52
N GLU A 74 -9.40 5.27 -5.58
CA GLU A 74 -9.28 6.71 -5.88
C GLU A 74 -7.91 7.04 -6.49
N LEU A 75 -6.83 6.62 -5.82
CA LEU A 75 -5.46 6.96 -6.24
C LEU A 75 -5.07 6.31 -7.57
N TYR A 76 -5.49 5.06 -7.78
CA TYR A 76 -5.25 4.34 -9.02
C TYR A 76 -6.01 4.99 -10.19
N ARG A 77 -7.30 5.30 -10.01
CA ARG A 77 -8.10 5.99 -11.05
C ARG A 77 -7.57 7.39 -11.35
N ALA A 78 -6.97 8.06 -10.38
CA ALA A 78 -6.31 9.35 -10.56
C ALA A 78 -4.91 9.24 -11.20
N GLY A 79 -4.41 8.03 -11.49
CA GLY A 79 -3.07 7.81 -12.03
C GLY A 79 -1.93 8.12 -11.07
N LYS A 80 -2.21 8.22 -9.76
CA LYS A 80 -1.22 8.54 -8.72
C LYS A 80 -0.46 7.31 -8.22
N VAL A 81 -1.00 6.12 -8.44
CA VAL A 81 -0.40 4.84 -8.02
C VAL A 81 -0.44 3.88 -9.21
N GLU A 82 0.71 3.27 -9.50
CA GLU A 82 0.84 2.19 -10.48
C GLU A 82 0.42 0.85 -9.88
N LEU A 83 -0.13 -0.05 -10.70
CA LEU A 83 -0.48 -1.41 -10.31
C LEU A 83 0.21 -2.42 -11.23
N GLU A 84 0.89 -3.40 -10.63
CA GLU A 84 1.28 -4.65 -11.29
C GLU A 84 0.51 -5.80 -10.65
N LEU A 85 -0.31 -6.47 -11.44
CA LEU A 85 -1.10 -7.61 -10.98
C LEU A 85 -0.33 -8.91 -11.21
N VAL A 86 -0.18 -9.73 -10.17
CA VAL A 86 0.51 -11.02 -10.22
C VAL A 86 -0.44 -12.16 -9.79
N PRO A 87 -0.44 -13.34 -10.44
CA PRO A 87 -1.29 -14.47 -10.04
C PRO A 87 -1.00 -14.98 -8.62
#